data_AF-A0A7K9T6S9-F1
#
_entry.id   AF-A0A7K9T6S9-F1
#
_cell.length_a   1.000
_cell.length_b   1.000
_cell.length_c   1.000
_cell.angle_alpha   90.00
_cell.angle_beta   90.00
_cell.angle_gamma   90.00
#
_symmetry.space_group_name_H-M   'P 1'
#
loop_
_entity.id
_entity.type
_entity.pdbx_description
1 polymer ?
#
loop_
_entity_poly.entity_id
_entity_poly.type
_entity_poly.pdbx_seq_one_letter_code
_entity_poly.pdbx_strand_id
1 'polypeptide(L)'
;LREQEGVLLAQLDQAHGELARERHEYISSVSERKSLLDGVIVEIEKKRDQPVVEFLMDVDKTLSRCEAAKAPMPEPVSPELQRTVKSLCETSQLVVAAVAKFKVNLLSKMDRERVTVTLDADTASPILALSKDCRTLRLGDGQQTLPETPKRFTGSPSVLGSQG
;
A
#
# COMPACT_ATOMS: atom_id res chain seq x y z
N LEU A 1 -15.53 -6.70 -8.06
CA LEU A 1 -14.62 -6.17 -7.01
C LEU A 1 -13.84 -7.28 -6.34
N ARG A 2 -14.44 -8.17 -5.54
CA ARG A 2 -13.68 -9.28 -4.89
C ARG A 2 -12.89 -10.17 -5.87
N GLU A 3 -13.47 -10.51 -7.01
CA GLU A 3 -12.76 -11.29 -8.05
C GLU A 3 -11.58 -10.52 -8.64
N GLN A 4 -11.76 -9.23 -8.94
CA GLN A 4 -10.69 -8.36 -9.49
C GLN A 4 -9.57 -8.14 -8.47
N GLU A 5 -9.92 -7.94 -7.19
CA GLU A 5 -8.97 -7.86 -6.08
C GLU A 5 -8.16 -9.15 -5.96
N GLY A 6 -8.82 -10.31 -6.02
CA GLY A 6 -8.14 -11.61 -5.99
C GLY A 6 -7.16 -11.79 -7.15
N VAL A 7 -7.51 -11.36 -8.36
CA VAL A 7 -6.61 -11.41 -9.53
C VAL A 7 -5.39 -10.51 -9.33
N LEU A 8 -5.59 -9.28 -8.87
CA LEU A 8 -4.48 -8.33 -8.65
C LEU A 8 -3.54 -8.80 -7.54
N LEU A 9 -4.07 -9.37 -6.46
CA LEU A 9 -3.28 -9.96 -5.37
C LEU A 9 -2.46 -11.16 -5.88
N ALA A 10 -3.08 -12.05 -6.65
CA ALA A 10 -2.37 -13.19 -7.23
C ALA A 10 -1.23 -12.76 -8.17
N GLN A 11 -1.45 -11.73 -9.00
CA GLN A 11 -0.41 -11.16 -9.86
C GLN A 11 0.73 -10.52 -9.05
N LEU A 12 0.41 -9.85 -7.94
CA LEU A 12 1.40 -9.27 -7.05
C LEU A 12 2.24 -10.35 -6.36
N ASP A 13 1.60 -11.41 -5.86
CA ASP A 13 2.28 -12.55 -5.24
C ASP A 13 3.18 -13.26 -6.24
N GLN A 14 2.72 -13.44 -7.48
CA GLN A 14 3.53 -14.00 -8.58
C GLN A 14 4.76 -13.13 -8.85
N ALA A 15 4.59 -11.83 -9.05
CA ALA A 15 5.69 -10.91 -9.32
C ALA A 15 6.69 -10.87 -8.15
N HIS A 16 6.20 -10.97 -6.91
CA HIS A 16 7.06 -11.05 -5.73
C HIS A 16 7.88 -12.34 -5.69
N GLY A 17 7.26 -13.49 -6.02
CA GLY A 17 7.95 -14.77 -6.12
C GLY A 17 9.02 -14.78 -7.21
N GLU A 18 8.70 -14.24 -8.39
CA GLU A 18 9.65 -14.10 -9.51
C GLU A 18 10.83 -13.20 -9.13
N LEU A 19 10.57 -12.06 -8.45
CA LEU A 19 11.62 -11.17 -7.97
C LEU A 19 12.54 -11.84 -6.95
N ALA A 20 11.98 -12.60 -6.01
CA ALA A 20 12.76 -13.33 -5.02
C ALA A 20 13.67 -14.38 -5.68
N ARG A 21 13.15 -15.07 -6.69
CA ARG A 21 13.91 -16.05 -7.49
C ARG A 21 15.06 -15.38 -8.25
N GLU A 22 14.77 -14.35 -9.06
CA GLU A 22 15.80 -13.65 -9.85
C GLU A 22 16.86 -13.01 -8.95
N ARG A 23 16.46 -12.43 -7.82
CA ARG A 23 17.39 -11.90 -6.82
C ARG A 23 18.33 -12.99 -6.30
N HIS A 24 17.81 -14.18 -6.01
CA HIS A 24 18.64 -15.29 -5.51
C HIS A 24 19.63 -15.76 -6.58
N GLU A 25 19.18 -15.93 -7.82
CA GLU A 25 20.02 -16.29 -8.96
C GLU A 25 21.12 -15.24 -9.20
N TYR A 26 20.76 -13.96 -9.20
CA TYR A 26 21.71 -12.86 -9.33
C TYR A 26 22.76 -12.86 -8.22
N ILE A 27 22.35 -13.00 -6.96
CA ILE A 27 23.27 -13.07 -5.82
C ILE A 27 24.23 -14.26 -5.98
N SER A 28 23.72 -15.43 -6.35
CA SER A 28 24.53 -16.63 -6.58
C SER A 28 25.58 -16.41 -7.67
N SER A 29 25.17 -15.87 -8.82
CA SER A 29 26.07 -15.60 -9.94
C SER A 29 27.14 -14.56 -9.60
N VAL A 30 26.76 -13.47 -8.90
CA VAL A 30 27.72 -12.45 -8.45
C VAL A 30 28.70 -13.02 -7.43
N SER A 31 28.25 -13.89 -6.52
CA SER A 31 29.13 -14.57 -5.56
C SER A 31 30.12 -15.52 -6.22
N GLU A 32 29.67 -16.33 -7.18
CA GLU A 32 30.55 -17.20 -7.97
C GLU A 32 31.62 -16.38 -8.70
N ARG A 33 31.19 -15.28 -9.32
CA ARG A 33 32.09 -14.40 -10.03
C ARG A 33 33.08 -13.69 -9.13
N LYS A 34 32.67 -13.27 -7.94
CA LYS A 34 33.57 -12.74 -6.92
C LYS A 34 34.66 -13.77 -6.60
N SER A 35 34.28 -15.03 -6.36
CA SER A 35 35.22 -16.11 -6.09
C SER A 35 36.18 -16.36 -7.26
N LEU A 36 35.69 -16.25 -8.51
CA LEU A 36 36.53 -16.37 -9.70
C LEU A 36 37.58 -15.25 -9.76
N LEU A 37 37.16 -14.00 -9.53
CA LEU A 37 38.06 -12.84 -9.53
C LEU A 37 39.10 -12.95 -8.40
N ASP A 38 38.67 -13.29 -7.19
CA ASP A 38 39.57 -13.49 -6.05
C ASP A 38 40.61 -14.58 -6.37
N GLY A 39 40.20 -15.69 -7.03
CA GLY A 39 41.11 -16.74 -7.47
C GLY A 39 42.10 -16.29 -8.54
N VAL A 40 41.64 -15.55 -9.55
CA VAL A 40 42.50 -15.01 -10.62
C VAL A 40 43.52 -14.01 -10.06
N ILE A 41 43.14 -13.17 -9.09
CA ILE A 41 44.07 -12.25 -8.41
C ILE A 41 45.20 -13.04 -7.76
N VAL A 42 44.89 -14.08 -6.98
CA VAL A 42 45.90 -14.93 -6.33
C VAL A 42 46.80 -15.63 -7.35
N GLU A 43 46.25 -16.10 -8.47
CA GLU A 43 47.04 -16.69 -9.56
C GLU A 43 48.04 -15.70 -10.16
N ILE A 44 47.61 -14.46 -10.43
CA ILE A 44 48.47 -13.40 -10.96
C ILE A 44 49.57 -13.04 -9.96
N GLU A 45 49.23 -12.91 -8.67
CA GLU A 45 50.20 -12.64 -7.62
C GLU A 45 51.26 -13.74 -7.55
N LYS A 46 50.85 -15.02 -7.62
CA LYS A 46 51.78 -16.16 -7.66
C LYS A 46 52.68 -16.13 -8.91
N LYS A 47 52.14 -15.76 -10.08
CA LYS A 47 52.89 -15.66 -11.33
C LYS A 47 53.97 -14.59 -11.28
N ARG A 48 53.69 -13.46 -10.60
CA ARG A 48 54.64 -12.36 -10.43
C ARG A 48 55.92 -12.79 -9.72
N ASP A 49 55.81 -13.67 -8.73
CA ASP A 49 56.94 -14.11 -7.90
C ASP A 49 57.66 -15.35 -8.45
N GLN A 50 57.21 -15.87 -9.60
CA GLN A 50 57.70 -17.12 -10.17
C GLN A 50 58.94 -16.92 -11.07
N PRO A 51 59.89 -17.89 -11.14
CA PRO A 51 61.00 -17.80 -12.08
C PRO A 51 60.54 -17.72 -13.54
N VAL A 52 61.27 -16.96 -14.36
CA VAL A 52 60.89 -16.65 -15.76
C VAL A 52 60.57 -17.88 -16.60
N VAL A 53 61.35 -18.97 -16.47
CA VAL A 53 61.14 -20.19 -17.24
C VAL A 53 59.80 -20.83 -16.92
N GLU A 54 59.45 -20.96 -15.64
CA GLU A 54 58.17 -21.54 -15.23
C GLU A 54 57.00 -20.62 -15.57
N PHE A 55 57.16 -19.30 -15.39
CA PHE A 55 56.16 -18.30 -15.77
C PHE A 55 55.76 -18.43 -17.25
N LEU A 56 56.76 -18.53 -18.15
CA LEU A 56 56.51 -18.63 -19.59
C LEU A 56 55.82 -19.95 -20.01
N MET A 57 55.86 -21.00 -19.19
CA MET A 57 55.26 -22.30 -19.54
C MET A 57 53.73 -22.33 -19.40
N ASP A 58 53.14 -21.49 -18.56
CA ASP A 58 51.72 -21.60 -18.21
C ASP A 58 50.97 -20.24 -18.05
N VAL A 59 51.63 -19.11 -18.33
CA VAL A 59 51.01 -17.78 -18.35
C VAL A 59 49.76 -17.70 -19.24
N ASP A 60 49.73 -18.41 -20.37
CA ASP A 60 48.58 -18.43 -21.29
C ASP A 60 47.30 -18.95 -20.63
N LYS A 61 47.43 -19.89 -19.68
CA LYS A 61 46.28 -20.42 -18.93
C LYS A 61 45.71 -19.37 -18.00
N THR A 62 46.58 -18.63 -17.31
CA THR A 62 46.18 -17.52 -16.43
C THR A 62 45.54 -16.39 -17.24
N LEU A 63 46.12 -16.02 -18.39
CA LEU A 63 45.53 -15.02 -19.28
C LEU A 63 44.15 -15.45 -19.80
N SER A 64 44.00 -16.71 -20.20
CA SER A 64 42.70 -17.25 -20.63
C SER A 64 41.64 -17.16 -19.51
N ARG A 65 42.03 -17.41 -18.26
CA ARG A 65 41.15 -17.26 -17.08
C ARG A 65 40.82 -15.81 -16.78
N CYS A 66 41.77 -14.88 -16.95
CA CYS A 66 41.52 -13.45 -16.86
C CYS A 66 40.48 -12.99 -17.88
N GLU A 67 40.58 -13.44 -19.14
CA GLU A 67 39.58 -13.11 -20.17
C GLU A 67 38.20 -13.66 -19.82
N ALA A 68 38.11 -14.90 -19.32
CA ALA A 68 36.83 -15.45 -18.84
C ALA A 68 36.24 -14.62 -17.68
N ALA A 69 37.07 -14.14 -16.77
CA ALA A 69 36.64 -13.32 -15.64
C ALA A 69 36.20 -11.89 -16.01
N LYS A 70 36.46 -11.42 -17.24
CA LYS A 70 36.05 -10.10 -17.76
C LYS A 70 34.63 -10.05 -18.31
N ALA A 71 33.87 -11.15 -18.32
CA ALA A 71 32.52 -11.19 -18.89
C ALA A 71 31.59 -10.03 -18.39
N PRO A 72 30.48 -9.69 -19.02
CA PRO A 72 29.56 -8.69 -18.45
C PRO A 72 28.98 -9.15 -17.10
N MET A 73 28.60 -8.21 -16.23
CA MET A 73 27.79 -8.56 -15.06
C MET A 73 26.40 -9.01 -15.51
N PRO A 74 25.82 -10.04 -14.89
CA PRO A 74 24.44 -10.43 -15.17
C PRO A 74 23.49 -9.28 -14.80
N GLU A 75 22.34 -9.20 -15.45
CA GLU A 75 21.31 -8.23 -15.05
C GLU A 75 20.64 -8.68 -13.74
N PRO A 76 20.36 -7.77 -12.78
CA PRO A 76 19.75 -8.14 -11.51
C PRO A 76 18.31 -8.63 -11.61
N VAL A 77 17.56 -8.10 -12.59
CA VAL A 77 16.14 -8.34 -12.78
C VAL A 77 15.83 -8.30 -14.27
N SER A 78 15.00 -9.22 -14.76
CA SER A 78 14.59 -9.30 -16.16
C SER A 78 13.76 -8.08 -16.60
N PRO A 79 13.89 -7.64 -17.87
CA PRO A 79 13.03 -6.60 -18.44
C PRO A 79 11.53 -6.94 -18.37
N GLU A 80 11.20 -8.23 -18.44
CA GLU A 80 9.86 -8.78 -18.31
C GLU A 80 9.26 -8.45 -16.95
N LEU A 81 9.97 -8.79 -15.87
CA LEU A 81 9.52 -8.55 -14.51
C LEU A 81 9.40 -7.04 -14.22
N GLN A 82 10.33 -6.22 -14.72
CA GLN A 82 10.23 -4.77 -14.62
C GLN A 82 8.96 -4.21 -15.28
N ARG A 83 8.60 -4.71 -16.46
CA ARG A 83 7.36 -4.34 -17.14
C ARG A 83 6.12 -4.76 -16.35
N THR A 84 6.12 -5.97 -15.78
CA THR A 84 5.02 -6.49 -14.96
C THR A 84 4.81 -5.61 -13.71
N VAL A 85 5.87 -5.31 -12.97
CA VAL A 85 5.80 -4.45 -11.78
C VAL A 85 5.30 -3.05 -12.14
N LYS A 86 5.78 -2.48 -13.25
CA LYS A 86 5.30 -1.17 -13.74
C LYS A 86 3.80 -1.18 -14.02
N SER A 87 3.31 -2.20 -14.73
CA SER A 87 1.88 -2.37 -15.04
C SER A 87 1.02 -2.50 -13.77
N LEU A 88 1.50 -3.23 -12.77
CA LEU A 88 0.81 -3.38 -11.49
C LEU A 88 0.74 -2.04 -10.73
N CYS A 89 1.82 -1.25 -10.74
CA CYS A 89 1.83 0.09 -10.16
C CYS A 89 0.81 1.02 -10.83
N GLU A 90 0.77 1.04 -12.17
CA GLU A 90 -0.21 1.84 -12.93
C GLU A 90 -1.65 1.41 -12.60
N THR A 91 -1.89 0.10 -12.53
CA THR A 91 -3.21 -0.45 -12.17
C THR A 91 -3.62 -0.05 -10.74
N SER A 92 -2.69 -0.13 -9.78
CA SER A 92 -2.93 0.29 -8.40
C SER A 92 -3.35 1.76 -8.30
N GLN A 93 -2.66 2.65 -9.05
CA GLN A 93 -3.02 4.08 -9.09
C GLN A 93 -4.44 4.30 -9.63
N LEU A 94 -4.84 3.57 -10.68
CA LEU A 94 -6.19 3.65 -11.24
C LEU A 94 -7.26 3.18 -10.23
N VAL A 95 -7.00 2.10 -9.50
CA VAL A 95 -7.92 1.59 -8.46
C VAL A 95 -8.08 2.62 -7.34
N VAL A 96 -6.97 3.18 -6.84
CA VAL A 96 -7.00 4.23 -5.80
C VAL A 96 -7.79 5.45 -6.26
N ALA A 97 -7.55 5.92 -7.48
CA ALA A 97 -8.28 7.06 -8.06
C ALA A 97 -9.78 6.78 -8.21
N ALA A 98 -10.15 5.58 -8.65
CA ALA A 98 -11.54 5.18 -8.81
C ALA A 98 -12.27 5.13 -7.46
N VAL A 99 -11.65 4.57 -6.42
CA VAL A 99 -12.21 4.53 -5.05
C VAL A 99 -12.37 5.92 -4.47
N ALA A 100 -11.37 6.80 -4.65
CA ALA A 100 -11.46 8.19 -4.21
C ALA A 100 -12.62 8.93 -4.89
N LYS A 101 -12.76 8.77 -6.21
CA LYS A 101 -13.87 9.35 -6.98
C LYS A 101 -15.23 8.81 -6.51
N PHE A 102 -15.32 7.50 -6.26
CA PHE A 102 -16.55 6.89 -5.75
C PHE A 102 -16.94 7.48 -4.39
N LYS A 103 -15.97 7.64 -3.46
CA LYS A 103 -16.20 8.24 -2.14
C LYS A 103 -16.75 9.66 -2.25
N VAL A 104 -16.14 10.50 -3.09
CA VAL A 104 -16.62 11.88 -3.31
C VAL A 104 -18.04 11.91 -3.86
N ASN A 105 -18.32 11.07 -4.86
CA ASN A 105 -19.66 10.99 -5.46
C ASN A 105 -20.71 10.50 -4.45
N LEU A 106 -20.36 9.54 -3.60
CA LEU A 106 -21.26 9.02 -2.57
C LEU A 106 -21.61 10.11 -1.54
N LEU A 107 -20.59 10.82 -1.02
CA LEU A 107 -20.80 11.93 -0.09
C LEU A 107 -21.66 13.03 -0.71
N SER A 108 -21.41 13.39 -1.98
CA SER A 108 -22.21 14.38 -2.69
C SER A 108 -23.67 13.97 -2.86
N LYS A 109 -23.94 12.68 -3.13
CA LYS A 109 -25.32 12.17 -3.20
C LYS A 109 -26.01 12.21 -1.85
N MET A 110 -25.32 11.79 -0.79
CA MET A 110 -25.85 11.84 0.58
C MET A 110 -26.19 13.28 1.01
N ASP A 111 -25.35 14.25 0.67
CA ASP A 111 -25.63 15.66 0.97
C ASP A 111 -26.83 16.22 0.17
N ARG A 112 -27.08 15.72 -1.04
CA ARG A 112 -28.28 16.11 -1.83
C ARG A 112 -29.57 15.50 -1.28
N GLU A 113 -29.49 14.28 -0.76
CA GLU A 113 -30.63 13.55 -0.21
C GLU A 113 -30.89 13.87 1.28
N ARG A 114 -30.02 14.70 1.89
CA ARG A 114 -30.24 15.19 3.26
C ARG A 114 -31.52 16.02 3.34
N VAL A 115 -32.45 15.51 4.13
CA VAL A 115 -33.65 16.26 4.51
C VAL A 115 -33.35 17.07 5.77
N THR A 116 -33.84 18.30 5.82
CA THR A 116 -33.77 19.11 7.05
C THR A 116 -34.75 18.52 8.06
N VAL A 117 -34.26 18.24 9.27
CA VAL A 117 -35.06 17.77 10.39
C VAL A 117 -34.91 18.80 11.51
N THR A 118 -36.04 19.17 12.10
CA THR A 118 -36.08 19.96 13.34
C THR A 118 -36.63 19.10 14.47
N LEU A 119 -36.49 19.55 15.70
CA LEU A 119 -36.94 18.84 16.89
C LEU A 119 -38.32 19.36 17.28
N ASP A 120 -39.28 18.44 17.46
CA ASP A 120 -40.64 18.78 17.84
C ASP A 120 -40.73 19.07 19.35
N ALA A 121 -40.86 20.36 19.68
CA ALA A 121 -40.93 20.85 21.07
C ALA A 121 -42.15 20.31 21.85
N ASP A 122 -43.23 19.91 21.15
CA ASP A 122 -44.41 19.35 21.79
C ASP A 122 -44.17 17.93 22.28
N THR A 123 -43.20 17.22 21.69
CA THR A 123 -42.81 15.86 22.11
C THR A 123 -41.68 15.87 23.12
N ALA A 124 -40.90 16.95 23.18
CA ALA A 124 -39.66 17.01 23.94
C ALA A 124 -39.85 16.80 25.44
N SER A 125 -39.04 15.92 26.03
CA SER A 125 -39.08 15.69 27.48
C SER A 125 -38.76 16.97 28.28
N PRO A 126 -39.44 17.22 29.42
CA PRO A 126 -39.18 18.39 30.26
C PRO A 126 -37.73 18.53 30.78
N ILE A 127 -36.98 17.42 30.82
CA ILE A 127 -35.57 17.41 31.22
C ILE A 127 -34.61 17.75 30.07
N LEU A 128 -35.12 17.97 28.85
CA LEU A 128 -34.34 18.38 27.69
C LEU A 128 -34.54 19.87 27.41
N ALA A 129 -33.45 20.58 27.11
CA ALA A 129 -33.50 21.95 26.61
C ALA A 129 -33.18 21.97 25.10
N LEU A 130 -34.09 22.58 24.34
CA LEU A 130 -33.96 22.77 22.89
C LEU A 130 -33.33 24.13 22.60
N SER A 131 -32.52 24.22 21.55
CA SER A 131 -32.11 25.52 21.02
C SER A 131 -33.28 26.26 20.38
N LYS A 132 -33.15 27.59 20.24
CA LYS A 132 -34.19 28.45 19.65
C LYS A 132 -34.57 28.04 18.22
N ASP A 133 -33.63 27.48 17.47
CA ASP A 133 -33.84 26.98 16.11
C ASP A 133 -34.33 25.53 16.05
N CYS A 134 -34.59 24.89 17.21
CA CYS A 134 -34.99 23.50 17.34
C CYS A 134 -34.08 22.51 16.59
N ARG A 135 -32.79 22.82 16.41
CA ARG A 135 -31.84 21.92 15.73
C ARG A 135 -30.90 21.19 16.67
N THR A 136 -30.80 21.65 17.91
CA THR A 136 -29.94 21.05 18.93
C THR A 136 -30.71 20.82 20.21
N LEU A 137 -30.32 19.76 20.93
CA LEU A 137 -30.83 19.44 22.26
C LEU A 137 -29.67 19.28 23.22
N ARG A 138 -29.92 19.62 24.48
CA ARG A 138 -29.03 19.37 25.61
C ARG A 138 -29.85 18.83 26.78
N LEU A 139 -29.23 18.08 27.67
CA LEU A 139 -29.84 17.75 28.95
C LEU A 139 -29.87 19.04 29.81
N GLY A 140 -31.04 19.36 30.37
CA GLY A 140 -31.20 20.50 31.27
C GLY A 140 -30.76 20.17 32.69
N ASP A 141 -30.45 21.20 33.48
CA ASP A 141 -30.02 21.07 34.88
C ASP A 141 -31.16 20.66 35.84
N GLY A 142 -32.39 20.55 35.32
CA GLY A 142 -33.58 20.15 36.05
C GLY A 142 -34.79 20.04 35.12
N GLN A 143 -35.94 19.66 35.70
CA GLN A 143 -37.20 19.57 34.97
C GLN A 143 -37.72 20.98 34.65
N GLN A 144 -37.83 21.31 33.36
CA GLN A 144 -38.40 22.58 32.93
C GLN A 144 -39.92 22.56 33.05
N THR A 145 -40.48 23.70 33.45
CA THR A 145 -41.93 23.92 33.46
C THR A 145 -42.40 24.22 32.04
N LEU A 146 -42.75 23.17 31.31
CA LEU A 146 -43.31 23.25 29.96
C LEU A 146 -44.81 22.92 29.96
N PRO A 147 -45.59 23.42 28.98
CA PRO A 147 -46.99 23.05 28.84
C PRO A 147 -47.16 21.54 28.72
N GLU A 148 -48.10 20.95 29.47
CA GLU A 148 -48.44 19.54 29.32
C GLU A 148 -49.12 19.30 27.98
N THR A 149 -48.58 18.34 27.23
CA THR A 149 -49.17 17.86 25.99
C THR A 149 -49.19 16.33 26.06
N PRO A 150 -50.24 15.66 25.53
CA PRO A 150 -50.31 14.20 25.55
C PRO A 150 -49.23 13.52 24.68
N LYS A 151 -48.51 14.30 23.85
CA LYS A 151 -47.42 13.83 22.99
C LYS A 151 -46.05 13.85 23.69
N ARG A 152 -45.96 14.45 24.88
CA ARG A 152 -44.68 14.71 25.56
C ARG A 152 -44.09 13.45 26.19
N PHE A 153 -42.80 13.22 26.00
CA PHE A 153 -42.09 12.16 26.70
C PHE A 153 -41.85 12.52 28.17
N THR A 154 -42.58 11.87 29.08
CA THR A 154 -42.45 12.09 30.54
C THR A 154 -41.53 11.06 31.21
N GLY A 155 -41.43 9.86 30.66
CA GLY A 155 -40.64 8.76 31.24
C GLY A 155 -39.22 8.59 30.71
N SER A 156 -38.81 9.37 29.70
CA SER A 156 -37.47 9.29 29.09
C SER A 156 -37.00 10.65 28.55
N PRO A 157 -35.69 10.95 28.55
CA PRO A 157 -35.11 12.13 27.92
C PRO A 157 -35.12 11.98 26.39
N SER A 158 -36.30 12.07 25.78
CA SER A 158 -36.50 11.88 24.35
C SER A 158 -37.27 13.04 23.71
N VAL A 159 -37.11 13.19 22.40
CA VAL A 159 -37.80 14.16 21.54
C VAL A 159 -37.89 13.55 20.14
N LEU A 160 -39.00 13.77 19.43
CA LEU A 160 -39.14 13.35 18.04
C LEU A 160 -38.58 14.41 17.10
N GLY A 161 -38.03 13.96 15.97
CA GLY A 161 -37.78 14.81 14.83
C GLY A 161 -39.06 15.10 14.06
N SER A 162 -39.21 16.33 13.59
CA SER A 162 -40.21 16.77 12.62
C SER A 162 -39.51 17.20 11.33
N GLN A 163 -40.24 17.16 10.21
CA GLN A 163 -39.75 17.73 8.96
C GLN A 163 -39.46 19.23 9.16
N GLY A 164 -38.23 19.64 8.86
CA GLY A 164 -37.76 21.01 9.03
C GLY A 164 -37.80 21.85 7.77
#